data_AF-A0A2E7MI80-F1
#
_entry.id   AF-A0A2E7MI80-F1
#
_cell.length_a   1.000
_cell.length_b   1.000
_cell.length_c   1.000
_cell.angle_alpha   90.00
_cell.angle_beta   90.00
_cell.angle_gamma   90.00
#
_symmetry.space_group_name_H-M   'P 1'
#
loop_
_entity.id
_entity.type
_entity.pdbx_description
1 polymer ?
#
loop_
_entity_poly.entity_id
_entity_poly.type
_entity_poly.pdbx_seq_one_letter_code
_entity_poly.pdbx_strand_id
1 'polypeptide(L)'
;MTQIKLEGSKEDWELILSKTKELEKYDLDWWTEDLIPVLEKFVEASTGKTDTEFWGQMYKSHGGSGAPIIDGWILKFFPYLQDKTTTTDFPSGMAKADFYWLYHDKQYQMEFIAGFMGVKQNKKTLELRPEIGWAIRDTGIEGIKDKDTDYKDDILNPNGN
;
A
#
# COMPACT_ATOMS: atom_id res chain seq x y z
N MET A 1 -9.43 -4.75 -26.18
CA MET A 1 -8.32 -5.56 -25.65
C MET A 1 -8.01 -5.03 -24.27
N THR A 2 -7.94 -5.88 -23.26
CA THR A 2 -7.54 -5.47 -21.90
C THR A 2 -6.05 -5.21 -21.89
N GLN A 3 -5.61 -4.12 -21.26
CA GLN A 3 -4.20 -3.73 -21.19
C GLN A 3 -3.84 -3.39 -19.76
N ILE A 4 -2.60 -3.69 -19.39
CA ILE A 4 -1.96 -3.22 -18.16
C ILE A 4 -0.86 -2.26 -18.57
N LYS A 5 -0.80 -1.10 -17.90
CA LYS A 5 0.30 -0.15 -18.05
C LYS A 5 1.21 -0.27 -16.86
N LEU A 6 2.48 -0.60 -17.12
CA LEU A 6 3.52 -0.58 -16.11
C LEU A 6 4.12 0.83 -16.03
N GLU A 7 4.11 1.43 -14.83
CA GLU A 7 4.81 2.70 -14.56
C GLU A 7 6.20 2.42 -13.96
N GLY A 8 7.08 3.42 -13.95
CA GLY A 8 8.49 3.28 -13.55
C GLY A 8 9.41 2.96 -14.73
N SER A 9 10.70 3.22 -14.52
CA SER A 9 11.79 2.88 -15.44
C SER A 9 12.27 1.46 -15.23
N LYS A 10 13.08 0.96 -16.17
CA LYS A 10 13.76 -0.33 -16.02
C LYS A 10 14.62 -0.34 -14.75
N GLU A 11 15.34 0.74 -14.51
CA GLU A 11 16.24 0.92 -13.37
C GLU A 11 15.48 0.86 -12.04
N ASP A 12 14.25 1.39 -11.98
CA ASP A 12 13.39 1.28 -10.79
C ASP A 12 13.04 -0.18 -10.48
N TRP A 13 12.66 -0.96 -11.50
CA TRP A 13 12.30 -2.37 -11.33
C TRP A 13 13.50 -3.26 -11.01
N GLU A 14 14.66 -2.99 -11.62
CA GLU A 14 15.92 -3.67 -11.27
C GLU A 14 16.34 -3.34 -9.82
N LEU A 15 16.15 -2.09 -9.38
CA LEU A 15 16.42 -1.68 -8.00
C LEU A 15 15.51 -2.42 -7.03
N ILE A 16 14.19 -2.48 -7.28
CA ILE A 16 13.25 -3.25 -6.45
C ILE A 16 13.66 -4.71 -6.38
N LEU A 17 13.92 -5.36 -7.52
CA LEU A 17 14.35 -6.75 -7.57
C LEU A 17 15.64 -6.99 -6.77
N SER A 18 16.65 -6.13 -6.94
CA SER A 18 17.92 -6.26 -6.19
C SER A 18 17.73 -6.08 -4.69
N LYS A 19 16.89 -5.13 -4.26
CA LYS A 19 16.57 -4.89 -2.86
C LYS A 19 15.77 -6.03 -2.24
N THR A 20 14.86 -6.65 -3.00
CA THR A 20 14.15 -7.86 -2.55
C THR A 20 15.11 -9.03 -2.35
N LYS A 21 16.08 -9.25 -3.25
CA LYS A 21 17.12 -10.28 -3.08
C LYS A 21 17.95 -10.05 -1.81
N GLU A 22 18.22 -8.79 -1.46
CA GLU A 22 18.92 -8.47 -0.21
C GLU A 22 18.11 -8.78 1.07
N LEU A 23 16.79 -9.04 0.99
CA LEU A 23 15.97 -9.35 2.16
C LEU A 23 16.22 -10.76 2.71
N GLU A 24 16.79 -11.66 1.91
CA GLU A 24 17.15 -13.04 2.33
C GLU A 24 18.03 -13.04 3.59
N LYS A 25 18.87 -12.01 3.77
CA LYS A 25 19.74 -11.86 4.95
C LYS A 25 19.01 -11.65 6.28
N TYR A 26 17.69 -11.45 6.24
CA TYR A 26 16.82 -11.26 7.40
C TYR A 26 15.92 -12.48 7.67
N ASP A 27 16.33 -13.69 7.22
CA ASP A 27 15.56 -14.93 7.35
C ASP A 27 14.17 -14.86 6.66
N LEU A 28 14.14 -14.21 5.49
CA LEU A 28 12.96 -14.02 4.65
C LEU A 28 13.07 -14.77 3.31
N ASP A 29 14.01 -15.70 3.19
CA ASP A 29 14.27 -16.52 2.01
C ASP A 29 13.01 -17.23 1.52
N TRP A 30 12.25 -17.85 2.43
CA TRP A 30 10.98 -18.51 2.13
C TRP A 30 9.95 -17.62 1.40
N TRP A 31 9.99 -16.30 1.63
CA TRP A 31 9.09 -15.34 0.99
C TRP A 31 9.72 -14.76 -0.28
N THR A 32 11.00 -14.42 -0.24
CA THR A 32 11.69 -13.84 -1.40
C THR A 32 11.78 -14.83 -2.55
N GLU A 33 11.93 -16.13 -2.29
CA GLU A 33 11.89 -17.20 -3.30
C GLU A 33 10.60 -17.16 -4.13
N ASP A 34 9.47 -16.82 -3.49
CA ASP A 34 8.16 -16.71 -4.12
C ASP A 34 7.95 -15.36 -4.84
N LEU A 35 8.51 -14.28 -4.31
CA LEU A 35 8.32 -12.91 -4.84
C LEU A 35 9.29 -12.57 -5.99
N ILE A 36 10.51 -13.11 -5.99
CA ILE A 36 11.53 -12.82 -6.99
C ILE A 36 11.05 -13.16 -8.43
N PRO A 37 10.46 -14.33 -8.71
CA PRO A 37 9.98 -14.66 -10.06
C PRO A 37 8.93 -13.69 -10.58
N VAL A 38 8.09 -13.16 -9.68
CA VAL A 38 7.11 -12.12 -10.01
C VAL A 38 7.83 -10.84 -10.40
N LEU A 39 8.77 -10.35 -9.59
CA LEU A 39 9.53 -9.13 -9.87
C LEU A 39 10.40 -9.21 -11.14
N GLU A 40 10.91 -10.40 -11.47
CA GLU A 40 11.62 -10.64 -12.74
C GLU A 40 10.70 -10.38 -13.94
N LYS A 41 9.41 -10.75 -13.87
CA LYS A 41 8.43 -10.43 -14.91
C LYS A 41 8.15 -8.94 -15.03
N PHE A 42 8.27 -8.18 -13.94
CA PHE A 42 8.19 -6.71 -14.00
C PHE A 42 9.40 -6.11 -14.71
N VAL A 43 10.61 -6.61 -14.42
CA VAL A 43 11.83 -6.21 -15.15
C VAL A 43 11.71 -6.55 -16.64
N GLU A 44 11.28 -7.76 -16.99
CA GLU A 44 11.04 -8.15 -18.38
C GLU A 44 10.06 -7.18 -19.08
N ALA A 45 8.90 -6.93 -18.46
CA ALA A 45 7.89 -6.02 -19.00
C ALA A 45 8.39 -4.58 -19.15
N SER A 46 9.22 -4.10 -18.22
CA SER A 46 9.83 -2.75 -18.29
C SER A 46 10.78 -2.59 -19.50
N THR A 47 11.28 -3.69 -20.05
CA THR A 47 12.13 -3.70 -21.26
C THR A 47 11.35 -4.00 -22.55
N GLY A 48 10.02 -4.08 -22.46
CA GLY A 48 9.14 -4.37 -23.60
C GLY A 48 8.90 -5.86 -23.87
N LYS A 49 9.43 -6.77 -23.05
CA LYS A 49 9.17 -8.21 -23.13
C LYS A 49 7.92 -8.55 -22.29
N THR A 50 6.80 -8.80 -22.96
CA THR A 50 5.51 -9.06 -22.27
C THR A 50 5.13 -10.54 -22.30
N ASP A 51 4.73 -11.06 -21.13
CA ASP A 51 4.18 -12.40 -20.94
C ASP A 51 2.69 -12.31 -20.59
N THR A 52 1.83 -12.39 -21.62
CA THR A 52 0.38 -12.19 -21.46
C THR A 52 -0.27 -13.24 -20.56
N GLU A 53 0.25 -14.47 -20.53
CA GLU A 53 -0.27 -15.53 -19.68
C GLU A 53 0.00 -15.20 -18.20
N PHE A 54 1.24 -14.86 -17.87
CA PHE A 54 1.61 -14.40 -16.53
C PHE A 54 0.75 -13.21 -16.10
N TRP A 55 0.66 -12.15 -16.90
CA TRP A 55 -0.11 -10.96 -16.54
C TRP A 55 -1.61 -11.24 -16.41
N GLY A 56 -2.15 -12.19 -17.19
CA GLY A 56 -3.54 -12.65 -17.07
C GLY A 56 -3.83 -13.38 -15.76
N GLN A 57 -2.81 -13.92 -15.09
CA GLN A 57 -2.91 -14.69 -13.85
C GLN A 57 -2.75 -13.84 -12.56
N MET A 58 -2.71 -12.51 -12.68
CA MET A 58 -2.53 -11.60 -11.53
C MET A 58 -3.56 -11.82 -10.43
N TYR A 59 -4.84 -11.88 -10.80
CA TYR A 59 -5.95 -12.00 -9.84
C TYR A 59 -6.42 -13.45 -9.65
N LYS A 60 -6.37 -14.27 -10.71
CA LYS A 60 -6.82 -15.67 -10.73
C LYS A 60 -5.83 -16.53 -11.50
N SER A 61 -5.39 -17.64 -10.91
CA SER A 61 -4.42 -18.56 -11.52
C SER A 61 -4.93 -19.24 -12.82
N HIS A 62 -6.23 -19.53 -12.92
CA HIS A 62 -6.83 -20.25 -14.04
C HIS A 62 -7.96 -19.46 -14.74
N GLY A 63 -7.95 -18.13 -14.60
CA GLY A 63 -9.04 -17.27 -15.08
C GLY A 63 -10.38 -17.55 -14.39
N GLY A 64 -11.48 -17.16 -15.05
CA GLY A 64 -12.84 -17.34 -14.53
C GLY A 64 -13.35 -16.15 -13.71
N SER A 65 -14.68 -16.09 -13.55
CA SER A 65 -15.40 -15.02 -12.83
C SER A 65 -16.47 -15.63 -11.90
N GLY A 66 -17.00 -14.82 -10.98
CA GLY A 66 -18.16 -15.17 -10.15
C GLY A 66 -17.83 -15.75 -8.77
N ALA A 67 -16.69 -16.40 -8.58
CA ALA A 67 -16.24 -16.86 -7.26
C ALA A 67 -15.38 -15.80 -6.56
N PRO A 68 -15.61 -15.47 -5.27
CA PRO A 68 -14.92 -14.40 -4.54
C PRO A 68 -13.47 -14.74 -4.15
N ILE A 69 -13.00 -15.94 -4.49
CA ILE A 69 -11.66 -16.43 -4.17
C ILE A 69 -10.61 -15.65 -4.97
N ILE A 70 -9.47 -15.35 -4.41
CA ILE A 70 -8.29 -14.79 -5.08
C ILE A 70 -7.19 -15.82 -4.90
N ASP A 71 -6.54 -16.21 -5.99
CA ASP A 71 -5.48 -17.23 -6.00
C ASP A 71 -4.40 -16.94 -7.07
N GLY A 72 -4.41 -15.74 -7.63
CA GLY A 72 -3.39 -15.28 -8.57
C GLY A 72 -2.11 -14.85 -7.87
N TRP A 73 -1.08 -14.53 -8.67
CA TRP A 73 0.25 -14.20 -8.14
C TRP A 73 0.29 -12.89 -7.33
N ILE A 74 -0.76 -12.06 -7.35
CA ILE A 74 -0.84 -10.86 -6.51
C ILE A 74 -0.64 -11.18 -5.02
N LEU A 75 -0.99 -12.38 -4.58
CA LEU A 75 -0.82 -12.84 -3.20
C LEU A 75 0.64 -12.94 -2.77
N LYS A 76 1.59 -13.09 -3.70
CA LYS A 76 3.03 -13.15 -3.39
C LYS A 76 3.60 -11.85 -2.82
N PHE A 77 2.90 -10.72 -3.00
CA PHE A 77 3.23 -9.45 -2.35
C PHE A 77 2.83 -9.39 -0.86
N PHE A 78 2.05 -10.36 -0.38
CA PHE A 78 1.47 -10.38 0.96
C PHE A 78 1.79 -11.70 1.66
N PRO A 79 2.99 -11.84 2.26
CA PRO A 79 3.51 -13.10 2.80
C PRO A 79 2.66 -13.71 3.94
N TYR A 80 1.72 -12.93 4.49
CA TYR A 80 0.83 -13.33 5.57
C TYR A 80 -0.56 -13.76 5.10
N LEU A 81 -0.86 -13.67 3.80
CA LEU A 81 -2.11 -14.17 3.23
C LEU A 81 -1.99 -15.65 2.86
N GLN A 82 -3.13 -16.34 2.90
CA GLN A 82 -3.22 -17.72 2.42
C GLN A 82 -3.18 -17.75 0.88
N ASP A 83 -2.79 -18.89 0.31
CA ASP A 83 -2.76 -19.11 -1.15
C ASP A 83 -4.12 -18.96 -1.83
N LYS A 84 -5.20 -19.01 -1.06
CA LYS A 84 -6.56 -18.71 -1.50
C LYS A 84 -7.24 -17.84 -0.46
N THR A 85 -7.62 -16.65 -0.87
CA THR A 85 -8.17 -15.63 0.04
C THR A 85 -9.35 -14.92 -0.63
N THR A 86 -9.93 -13.92 0.02
CA THR A 86 -10.95 -13.05 -0.56
C THR A 86 -10.52 -11.59 -0.37
N THR A 87 -11.27 -10.65 -0.95
CA THR A 87 -10.97 -9.21 -0.85
C THR A 87 -10.98 -8.70 0.59
N THR A 88 -11.67 -9.38 1.53
CA THR A 88 -11.74 -8.95 2.94
C THR A 88 -10.47 -9.22 3.72
N ASP A 89 -9.59 -10.08 3.20
CA ASP A 89 -8.36 -10.47 3.90
C ASP A 89 -7.20 -9.51 3.60
N PHE A 90 -7.30 -8.74 2.50
CA PHE A 90 -6.29 -7.75 2.14
C PHE A 90 -6.26 -6.61 3.17
N PRO A 91 -5.07 -6.07 3.46
CA PRO A 91 -4.98 -4.86 4.26
C PRO A 91 -5.73 -3.72 3.55
N SER A 92 -6.24 -2.76 4.32
CA SER A 92 -6.96 -1.61 3.77
C SER A 92 -6.11 -0.74 2.83
N GLY A 93 -4.79 -0.89 2.85
CA GLY A 93 -3.86 -0.05 2.09
C GLY A 93 -3.74 1.38 2.64
N MET A 94 -4.27 1.64 3.84
CA MET A 94 -4.23 2.93 4.52
C MET A 94 -3.42 2.86 5.82
N ALA A 95 -2.44 3.74 5.94
CA ALA A 95 -1.77 4.03 7.19
C ALA A 95 -2.56 5.09 7.98
N LYS A 96 -2.55 4.97 9.31
CA LYS A 96 -3.22 5.88 10.23
C LYS A 96 -2.31 6.26 11.38
N ALA A 97 -2.37 7.50 11.82
CA ALA A 97 -1.70 7.98 13.02
C ALA A 97 -2.64 8.91 13.80
N ASP A 98 -2.90 8.57 15.07
CA ASP A 98 -3.72 9.37 15.96
C ASP A 98 -2.96 10.63 16.41
N PHE A 99 -3.68 11.73 16.57
CA PHE A 99 -3.17 12.94 17.21
C PHE A 99 -4.29 13.70 17.92
N TYR A 100 -3.92 14.58 18.84
CA TYR A 100 -4.86 15.49 19.48
C TYR A 100 -4.74 16.88 18.90
N TRP A 101 -5.87 17.47 18.50
CA TRP A 101 -5.93 18.87 18.11
C TRP A 101 -6.43 19.71 19.28
N LEU A 102 -5.54 20.56 19.80
CA LEU A 102 -5.85 21.53 20.84
C LEU A 102 -6.40 22.80 20.18
N TYR A 103 -7.69 23.08 20.40
CA TYR A 103 -8.34 24.26 19.85
C TYR A 103 -9.18 24.93 20.95
N HIS A 104 -8.72 26.11 21.38
CA HIS A 104 -9.18 26.78 22.60
C HIS A 104 -9.07 25.86 23.83
N ASP A 105 -10.11 25.77 24.65
CA ASP A 105 -10.16 24.92 25.85
C ASP A 105 -10.66 23.48 25.56
N LYS A 106 -10.74 23.12 24.28
CA LYS A 106 -11.20 21.81 23.81
C LYS A 106 -10.06 21.04 23.16
N GLN A 107 -10.14 19.72 23.32
CA GLN A 107 -9.24 18.76 22.69
C GLN A 107 -10.08 17.84 21.81
N TYR A 108 -9.65 17.66 20.57
CA TYR A 108 -10.30 16.80 19.60
C TYR A 108 -9.36 15.64 19.26
N GLN A 109 -9.85 14.41 19.31
CA GLN A 109 -9.09 13.28 18.80
C GLN A 109 -9.21 13.22 17.28
N MET A 110 -8.08 13.33 16.61
CA MET A 110 -7.96 13.41 15.17
C MET A 110 -7.07 12.28 14.65
N GLU A 111 -7.17 12.00 13.35
CA GLU A 111 -6.32 11.01 12.68
C GLU A 111 -5.73 11.59 11.40
N PHE A 112 -4.43 11.41 11.23
CA PHE A 112 -3.82 11.43 9.90
C PHE A 112 -4.10 10.10 9.22
N ILE A 113 -4.59 10.14 7.99
CA ILE A 113 -4.82 8.96 7.16
C ILE A 113 -4.11 9.18 5.83
N ALA A 114 -3.34 8.19 5.37
CA ALA A 114 -2.68 8.23 4.07
C ALA A 114 -2.64 6.85 3.42
N GLY A 115 -2.66 6.79 2.09
CA GLY A 115 -2.55 5.54 1.33
C GLY A 115 -3.45 5.52 0.11
N PHE A 116 -3.88 4.31 -0.29
CA PHE A 116 -4.76 4.10 -1.43
C PHE A 116 -6.21 4.52 -1.09
N MET A 117 -6.59 5.74 -1.47
CA MET A 117 -7.88 6.34 -1.08
C MET A 117 -8.99 6.13 -2.11
N GLY A 118 -8.64 5.73 -3.33
CA GLY A 118 -9.63 5.50 -4.38
C GLY A 118 -9.02 5.09 -5.70
N VAL A 119 -9.83 5.22 -6.75
CA VAL A 119 -9.47 4.90 -8.13
C VAL A 119 -9.86 6.07 -9.02
N LYS A 120 -8.96 6.49 -9.90
CA LYS A 120 -9.25 7.45 -10.97
C LYS A 120 -9.32 6.75 -12.30
N GLN A 121 -10.33 7.12 -13.09
CA GLN A 121 -10.45 6.70 -14.46
C GLN A 121 -10.00 7.82 -15.41
N ASN A 122 -9.17 7.47 -16.39
CA ASN A 122 -8.88 8.37 -17.50
C ASN A 122 -10.08 8.45 -18.45
N LYS A 123 -10.60 9.66 -18.70
CA LYS A 123 -11.80 9.87 -19.53
C LYS A 123 -11.62 9.48 -21.01
N LYS A 124 -10.37 9.43 -21.52
CA LYS A 124 -10.08 9.13 -22.93
C LYS A 124 -9.67 7.67 -23.13
N THR A 125 -8.73 7.20 -22.30
CA THR A 125 -8.16 5.84 -22.42
C THR A 125 -8.96 4.79 -21.64
N LEU A 126 -9.86 5.22 -20.74
CA LEU A 126 -10.60 4.38 -19.79
C LEU A 126 -9.73 3.60 -18.80
N GLU A 127 -8.43 3.86 -18.78
CA GLU A 127 -7.49 3.28 -17.81
C GLU A 127 -7.91 3.62 -16.38
N LEU A 128 -7.88 2.62 -15.51
CA LEU A 128 -8.05 2.78 -14.08
C LEU A 128 -6.67 2.85 -13.43
N ARG A 129 -6.50 3.82 -12.52
CA ARG A 129 -5.30 3.94 -11.68
C ARG A 129 -5.70 4.09 -10.21
N PRO A 130 -4.94 3.51 -9.27
CA PRO A 130 -5.08 3.88 -7.87
C PRO A 130 -4.81 5.38 -7.69
N GLU A 131 -5.55 6.00 -6.78
CA GLU A 131 -5.29 7.34 -6.28
C GLU A 131 -4.75 7.26 -4.85
N ILE A 132 -3.53 7.75 -4.70
CA ILE A 132 -2.84 7.82 -3.41
C ILE A 132 -3.03 9.23 -2.87
N GLY A 133 -3.50 9.34 -1.64
CA GLY A 133 -3.79 10.62 -1.02
C GLY A 133 -3.63 10.58 0.50
N TRP A 134 -3.98 11.70 1.12
CA TRP A 134 -4.04 11.84 2.56
C TRP A 134 -5.22 12.71 2.97
N ALA A 135 -5.68 12.52 4.21
CA ALA A 135 -6.71 13.34 4.83
C ALA A 135 -6.46 13.45 6.33
N ILE A 136 -7.04 14.48 6.93
CA ILE A 136 -7.20 14.61 8.38
C ILE A 136 -8.66 14.29 8.70
N ARG A 137 -8.88 13.36 9.62
CA ARG A 137 -10.20 12.93 10.05
C ARG A 137 -10.45 13.35 11.49
N ASP A 138 -11.58 14.01 11.74
CA ASP A 138 -12.15 14.10 13.08
C ASP A 138 -12.81 12.75 13.44
N THR A 139 -12.44 12.19 14.58
CA THR A 139 -12.97 10.89 15.03
C THR A 139 -14.35 11.02 15.69
N GLY A 140 -14.77 12.25 16.02
CA GLY A 140 -15.96 12.52 16.82
C GLY A 140 -15.79 12.19 18.31
N ILE A 141 -14.58 11.80 18.73
CA ILE A 141 -14.22 11.55 20.13
C ILE A 141 -13.61 12.84 20.70
N GLU A 142 -14.21 13.38 21.76
CA GLU A 142 -13.55 14.43 22.55
C GLU A 142 -12.26 13.86 23.15
N GLY A 143 -11.15 14.57 22.97
CA GLY A 143 -9.89 14.15 23.53
C GLY A 143 -9.96 14.15 25.05
N ILE A 144 -9.44 13.09 25.66
CA ILE A 144 -9.23 13.06 27.10
C ILE A 144 -8.19 14.15 27.40
N LYS A 145 -8.55 15.16 28.21
CA LYS A 145 -7.56 16.06 28.82
C LYS A 145 -6.59 15.19 29.59
N ASP A 146 -5.46 14.91 28.97
CA ASP A 146 -4.37 14.22 29.64
C ASP A 146 -3.93 15.13 30.79
N LYS A 147 -3.90 14.59 32.01
CA LYS A 147 -3.64 15.38 33.22
C LYS A 147 -2.18 15.83 33.29
N ASP A 148 -1.32 15.31 32.42
CA ASP A 148 0.09 15.64 32.28
C ASP A 148 0.37 16.63 31.12
N THR A 149 -0.66 17.27 30.53
CA THR A 149 -0.46 18.19 29.39
C THR A 149 0.05 19.56 29.80
N ASP A 150 1.36 19.68 30.01
CA ASP A 150 2.08 20.96 29.88
C ASP A 150 2.95 21.03 28.61
N TYR A 151 2.52 20.34 27.54
CA TYR A 151 3.22 20.40 26.24
C TYR A 151 3.17 21.78 25.56
N LYS A 152 2.32 22.70 26.05
CA LYS A 152 2.21 24.05 25.48
C LYS A 152 3.49 24.85 25.68
N ASP A 153 4.12 24.74 26.84
CA ASP A 153 5.35 25.47 27.15
C ASP A 153 6.55 24.89 26.39
N ASP A 154 6.61 23.56 26.22
CA ASP A 154 7.70 22.88 25.50
C ASP A 154 7.68 23.13 23.98
N ILE A 155 6.50 23.24 23.36
CA ILE A 155 6.37 23.43 21.90
C ILE A 155 6.48 24.91 21.51
N LEU A 156 5.98 25.82 22.35
CA LEU A 156 6.00 27.26 22.06
C LEU A 156 7.27 27.96 22.56
N ASN A 157 8.04 27.33 23.45
CA ASN A 157 9.30 27.86 23.95
C ASN A 157 10.39 26.77 24.04
N PRO A 158 10.87 26.24 22.90
CA PRO A 158 11.81 25.11 22.87
C PRO A 158 13.19 25.41 23.46
N ASN A 159 13.50 26.69 23.72
CA ASN A 159 14.75 27.17 24.30
C ASN A 159 14.46 28.01 25.56
N GLY A 160 13.72 27.44 26.52
CA GLY A 160 13.36 28.10 27.78
C GLY A 160 14.48 29.01 28.31
N ASN A 161 14.14 30.26 28.62
CA ASN A 161 15.04 31.18 29.32
C ASN A 161 15.46 30.61 30.68
#